data_AF-A0A3D2SY08-F1
#
_entry.id   AF-A0A3D2SY08-F1
#
_cell.length_a   1.000
_cell.length_b   1.000
_cell.length_c   1.000
_cell.angle_alpha   90.00
_cell.angle_beta   90.00
_cell.angle_gamma   90.00
#
_symmetry.space_group_name_H-M   'P 1'
#
loop_
_entity.id
_entity.type
_entity.pdbx_description
1 polymer ?
#
loop_
_entity_poly.entity_id
_entity_poly.type
_entity_poly.pdbx_seq_one_letter_code
_entity_poly.pdbx_strand_id
1 'polypeptide(L)'
;MRHTQRTIALFWAPLAATWVMMAAEGPFLAAMIARMPGPEFNLGAYGVAFALAILIEAPVIMLMSAATSLVKDRISYLKMRNFSRGLIL
;
A
#
# COMPACT_ATOMS: atom_id res chain seq x y z
N MET A 1 -29.18 4.60 -16.82
CA MET A 1 -28.09 3.96 -17.58
C MET A 1 -27.79 2.62 -16.90
N ARG A 2 -28.07 1.48 -17.54
CA ARG A 2 -27.82 0.15 -16.98
C ARG A 2 -26.30 -0.11 -17.02
N HIS A 3 -25.60 0.07 -15.91
CA HIS A 3 -24.20 -0.31 -15.81
C HIS A 3 -24.12 -1.84 -15.79
N THR A 4 -23.86 -2.42 -16.96
CA THR A 4 -23.68 -3.87 -17.14
C THR A 4 -22.51 -4.34 -16.28
N GLN A 5 -22.69 -5.43 -15.53
CA GLN A 5 -21.68 -6.02 -14.62
C GLN A 5 -20.29 -6.19 -15.28
N ARG A 6 -20.25 -6.40 -16.61
CA ARG A 6 -19.01 -6.43 -17.40
C ARG A 6 -18.19 -5.13 -17.33
N THR A 7 -18.82 -3.97 -17.36
CA THR A 7 -18.12 -2.67 -17.32
C THR A 7 -17.50 -2.43 -15.95
N ILE A 8 -18.20 -2.80 -14.87
CA ILE A 8 -17.67 -2.73 -13.50
C ILE A 8 -16.48 -3.68 -13.34
N ALA A 9 -16.58 -4.91 -13.86
CA ALA A 9 -15.50 -5.89 -13.81
C ALA A 9 -14.25 -5.43 -14.59
N LEU A 10 -14.42 -4.87 -15.80
CA LEU A 10 -13.33 -4.31 -16.59
C LEU A 10 -12.68 -3.08 -15.94
N PHE A 11 -13.47 -2.25 -15.26
CA PHE A 11 -12.96 -1.11 -14.49
C PHE A 11 -12.17 -1.55 -13.25
N TRP A 12 -12.60 -2.63 -12.59
CA TRP A 12 -11.92 -3.21 -11.43
C TRP A 12 -10.72 -4.08 -11.76
N ALA A 13 -10.62 -4.61 -12.98
CA ALA A 13 -9.53 -5.46 -13.42
C ALA A 13 -8.11 -4.88 -13.16
N PRO A 14 -7.79 -3.62 -13.50
CA PRO A 14 -6.47 -3.05 -13.20
C PRO A 14 -6.22 -2.90 -11.70
N LEU A 15 -7.25 -2.60 -10.89
CA LEU A 15 -7.13 -2.51 -9.44
C LEU A 15 -6.88 -3.90 -8.83
N ALA A 16 -7.60 -4.92 -9.29
CA ALA A 16 -7.36 -6.29 -8.84
C ALA A 16 -5.94 -6.76 -9.22
N ALA A 17 -5.45 -6.38 -10.39
CA ALA A 17 -4.10 -6.73 -10.84
C ALA A 17 -3.01 -6.12 -9.94
N THR A 18 -3.14 -4.85 -9.52
CA THR A 18 -2.17 -4.23 -8.60
C THR A 18 -2.18 -4.91 -7.22
N TRP A 19 -3.37 -5.24 -6.70
CA TRP A 19 -3.49 -6.00 -5.46
C TRP A 19 -2.85 -7.39 -5.55
N VAL A 20 -3.00 -8.09 -6.68
CA VAL A 20 -2.35 -9.39 -6.89
C VAL A 20 -0.84 -9.27 -6.95
N MET A 21 -0.29 -8.23 -7.61
CA MET A 21 1.16 -8.00 -7.62
C MET A 21 1.70 -7.73 -6.22
N MET A 22 1.03 -6.87 -5.43
CA MET A 22 1.42 -6.60 -4.05
C MET A 22 1.32 -7.85 -3.15
N ALA A 23 0.26 -8.65 -3.30
CA ALA A 23 0.10 -9.88 -2.53
C ALA A 23 1.16 -10.94 -2.87
N ALA A 24 1.66 -10.95 -4.11
CA ALA A 24 2.71 -11.86 -4.58
C ALA A 24 4.13 -11.44 -4.13
N GLU A 25 4.35 -10.16 -3.85
CA GLU A 25 5.64 -9.63 -3.41
C GLU A 25 6.15 -10.28 -2.11
N GLY A 26 5.28 -10.36 -1.09
CA GLY A 26 5.65 -10.93 0.22
C GLY A 26 6.12 -12.39 0.15
N PRO A 27 5.34 -13.31 -0.46
CA PRO A 27 5.74 -14.70 -0.67
C PRO A 27 6.99 -14.85 -1.54
N PHE A 28 7.16 -14.00 -2.57
CA PHE A 28 8.33 -14.04 -3.43
C PHE A 28 9.61 -13.69 -2.67
N LEU A 29 9.58 -12.60 -1.89
CA LEU A 29 10.70 -12.21 -1.02
C LEU A 29 11.00 -13.28 0.03
N ALA A 30 9.97 -13.83 0.69
CA ALA A 30 10.15 -14.92 1.66
C ALA A 30 10.80 -16.16 1.03
N ALA A 31 10.40 -16.54 -0.19
CA ALA A 31 10.98 -17.67 -0.92
C ALA A 31 12.44 -17.43 -1.32
N MET A 32 12.82 -16.19 -1.66
CA MET A 32 14.22 -15.84 -1.90
C MET A 32 15.05 -15.88 -0.62
N ILE A 33 14.53 -15.38 0.49
CA ILE A 33 15.21 -15.37 1.79
C ILE A 33 15.43 -16.81 2.30
N ALA A 34 14.45 -17.69 2.09
CA ALA A 34 14.56 -19.10 2.47
C ALA A 34 15.66 -19.87 1.70
N ARG A 35 16.09 -19.37 0.53
CA ARG A 35 17.16 -19.98 -0.29
C ARG A 35 18.57 -19.48 0.08
N MET A 36 18.70 -18.50 0.98
CA MET A 36 19.99 -18.01 1.49
C MET A 36 20.51 -18.85 2.68
N PRO A 37 21.83 -18.85 2.94
CA PRO A 37 22.38 -19.45 4.15
C PRO A 37 21.89 -18.71 5.40
N GLY A 38 21.46 -19.45 6.44
CA GLY A 38 20.85 -18.90 7.66
C GLY A 38 19.37 -18.49 7.55
N PRO A 39 18.48 -19.33 6.98
CA PRO A 39 17.11 -18.94 6.65
C PRO A 39 16.24 -18.61 7.88
N GLU A 40 16.46 -19.25 9.04
CA GLU A 40 15.65 -19.02 10.24
C GLU A 40 15.82 -17.60 10.80
N PHE A 41 17.06 -17.13 10.92
CA PHE A 41 17.35 -15.77 11.38
C PHE A 41 16.90 -14.72 10.37
N ASN A 42 17.13 -14.95 9.08
CA ASN A 42 16.77 -13.97 8.04
C ASN A 42 15.25 -13.86 7.85
N LEU A 43 14.51 -14.97 7.93
CA LEU A 43 13.04 -14.94 7.87
C LEU A 43 12.43 -14.28 9.12
N GLY A 44 13.00 -14.55 10.30
CA GLY A 44 12.59 -13.88 11.54
C GLY A 44 12.82 -12.36 11.48
N ALA A 45 14.00 -11.94 11.01
CA ALA A 45 14.32 -10.52 10.82
C ALA A 45 13.42 -9.86 9.76
N TYR A 46 13.12 -10.55 8.66
CA TYR A 46 12.23 -10.05 7.61
C TYR A 46 10.81 -9.77 8.12
N GLY A 47 10.24 -10.64 8.94
CA GLY A 47 8.92 -10.42 9.53
C GLY A 47 8.86 -9.15 10.39
N VAL A 48 9.88 -8.92 11.22
CA VAL A 48 9.98 -7.72 12.07
C VAL A 48 10.21 -6.46 11.24
N ALA A 49 11.11 -6.53 10.24
CA ALA A 49 11.37 -5.42 9.33
C ALA A 49 10.12 -5.04 8.52
N PHE A 50 9.37 -6.03 8.03
CA PHE A 50 8.12 -5.82 7.30
C PHE A 50 7.03 -5.20 8.19
N ALA A 51 6.89 -5.65 9.44
CA ALA A 51 5.95 -5.06 10.39
C ALA A 51 6.28 -3.59 10.69
N LEU A 52 7.56 -3.25 10.87
CA LEU A 52 8.00 -1.87 11.05
C LEU A 52 7.80 -1.03 9.78
N ALA A 53 8.07 -1.59 8.60
CA ALA A 53 7.84 -0.91 7.33
C ALA A 53 6.35 -0.55 7.16
N ILE A 54 5.44 -1.51 7.38
CA ILE A 54 3.99 -1.26 7.33
C ILE A 54 3.57 -0.22 8.38
N LEU A 55 4.15 -0.24 9.59
CA LEU A 55 3.84 0.76 10.61
C LEU A 55 4.20 2.18 10.16
N ILE A 56 5.33 2.33 9.48
CA ILE A 56 5.80 3.61 8.93
C ILE A 56 5.00 4.01 7.67
N GLU A 57 4.58 3.05 6.85
CA GLU A 57 3.82 3.29 5.61
C GLU A 57 2.32 3.49 5.84
N ALA A 58 1.75 2.95 6.92
CA ALA A 58 0.33 3.06 7.29
C ALA A 58 -0.22 4.49 7.17
N PRO A 59 0.42 5.54 7.72
CA PRO A 59 -0.08 6.90 7.58
C PRO A 59 0.02 7.45 6.14
N VAL A 60 0.94 6.95 5.31
CA VAL A 60 1.03 7.32 3.89
C VAL A 60 -0.15 6.71 3.11
N ILE A 61 -0.48 5.44 3.37
CA ILE A 61 -1.65 4.78 2.79
C ILE A 61 -2.93 5.51 3.23
N MET A 62 -3.02 5.89 4.51
CA MET A 62 -4.16 6.64 5.05
C MET A 62 -4.27 8.04 4.44
N LEU A 63 -3.13 8.71 4.17
CA LEU A 63 -3.07 9.98 3.44
C LEU A 63 -3.69 9.86 2.04
N MET A 64 -3.45 8.77 1.32
CA MET A 64 -4.04 8.54 0.00
C MET A 64 -5.58 8.45 0.09
N SER A 65 -6.12 7.71 1.08
CA SER A 65 -7.57 7.64 1.32
C SER A 65 -8.15 8.98 1.80
N ALA A 66 -7.43 9.71 2.66
CA ALA A 66 -7.84 11.04 3.10
C ALA A 66 -7.82 12.06 1.94
N ALA A 67 -6.91 11.91 0.97
CA ALA A 67 -6.79 12.83 -0.16
C ALA A 67 -8.03 12.78 -1.04
N THR A 68 -8.45 11.56 -1.37
CA THR A 68 -9.61 11.30 -2.22
C THR A 68 -10.93 11.69 -1.54
N SER A 69 -11.00 11.67 -0.21
CA SER A 69 -12.20 12.05 0.55
C SER A 69 -12.28 13.55 0.89
N LEU A 70 -11.17 14.15 1.31
CA LEU A 70 -11.15 15.46 1.97
C LEU A 70 -10.73 16.61 1.04
N VAL A 71 -9.96 16.34 -0.02
CA VAL A 71 -9.48 17.38 -0.94
C VAL A 71 -10.53 17.64 -2.03
N LYS A 72 -11.44 18.58 -1.74
CA LYS A 72 -12.40 19.12 -2.72
C LYS A 72 -12.07 20.55 -3.13
N ASP A 73 -11.37 21.29 -2.26
CA ASP A 73 -11.07 22.71 -2.43
C ASP A 73 -9.60 23.02 -2.15
N ARG A 74 -9.12 24.16 -2.67
CA ARG A 74 -7.73 24.63 -2.52
C ARG A 74 -7.30 24.77 -1.05
N ILE A 75 -8.22 25.11 -0.16
CA ILE A 75 -7.97 25.23 1.28
C ILE A 75 -7.74 23.84 1.91
N SER A 76 -8.56 22.86 1.56
CA SER A 76 -8.41 21.46 2.01
C SER A 76 -7.11 20.85 1.51
N TYR A 77 -6.70 21.16 0.28
CA TYR A 77 -5.40 20.76 -0.27
C TYR A 77 -4.21 21.31 0.55
N LEU A 78 -4.26 22.59 0.94
CA LEU A 78 -3.17 23.21 1.71
C LEU A 78 -3.06 22.62 3.13
N LYS A 79 -4.19 22.29 3.79
CA LYS A 79 -4.21 21.60 5.09
C LYS A 79 -3.63 20.19 4.98
N MET A 80 -4.02 19.46 3.94
CA MET A 80 -3.51 18.13 3.62
C MET A 80 -1.99 18.13 3.39
N ARG A 81 -1.48 19.13 2.66
CA ARG A 81 -0.04 19.31 2.41
C ARG A 81 0.74 19.57 3.70
N ASN A 82 0.21 20.38 4.60
CA ASN A 82 0.85 20.65 5.89
C ASN A 82 0.85 19.41 6.79
N PHE A 83 -0.23 18.61 6.79
CA PHE A 83 -0.28 17.34 7.50
C PHE A 83 0.75 16.33 6.94
N SER A 84 0.83 16.19 5.61
CA SER A 84 1.83 15.35 4.95
C SER A 84 3.26 15.79 5.26
N ARG A 85 3.54 17.09 5.34
CA ARG A 85 4.85 17.61 5.77
C ARG A 85 5.17 17.28 7.23
N GLY A 86 4.17 17.34 8.12
CA GLY A 86 4.32 16.93 9.52
C GLY A 86 4.49 15.43 9.72
N LEU A 87 4.13 14.60 8.74
CA LEU A 87 4.37 13.16 8.75
C LEU A 87 5.79 12.80 8.27
N ILE A 88 6.40 13.64 7.44
CA ILE A 88 7.74 13.43 6.86
C ILE A 88 8.85 13.99 7.77
N LEU A 89 8.54 14.96 8.63
CA LEU A 89 9.44 15.57 9.62
C LEU A 89 9.39 14.83 10.97
#